data_AF-A0A6G7BB29-F1
#
_entry.id   AF-A0A6G7BB29-F1
#
_cell.length_a   1.000
_cell.length_b   1.000
_cell.length_c   1.000
_cell.angle_alpha   90.00
_cell.angle_beta   90.00
_cell.angle_gamma   90.00
#
_symmetry.space_group_name_H-M   'P 1'
#
loop_
_entity.id
_entity.type
_entity.pdbx_description
1 polymer ?
#
loop_
_entity_poly.entity_id
_entity_poly.type
_entity_poly.pdbx_seq_one_letter_code
_entity_poly.pdbx_strand_id
1 'polypeptide(L)'
;MQKYEPHIHISAVDIDSTNGEEYVEVYVERTDIPNPYKIEELVNIDATDYTGTKNLSNRVNIQLYDLNYKKIGVYPIAVSVMDDDGNLALSTFVIHVVQPETSNSTSKISQLLSNISSAKVISQILSWSITIMVIGFIFYFFYSMFF
;
A
#
# COMPACT_ATOMS: atom_id res chain seq x y z
N MET A 1 -23.57 -28.07 -34.47
CA MET A 1 -23.54 -27.81 -33.01
C MET A 1 -22.76 -26.53 -32.81
N GLN A 2 -23.31 -25.57 -32.07
CA GLN A 2 -22.60 -24.33 -31.75
C GLN A 2 -21.49 -24.68 -30.75
N LYS A 3 -20.25 -24.32 -31.09
CA LYS A 3 -19.09 -24.50 -30.20
C LYS A 3 -19.17 -23.40 -29.15
N TYR A 4 -19.21 -23.76 -27.87
CA TYR A 4 -19.16 -22.80 -26.77
C TYR A 4 -17.71 -22.74 -26.28
N GLU A 5 -17.21 -21.52 -26.10
CA GLU A 5 -15.89 -21.32 -25.52
C GLU A 5 -16.04 -21.12 -24.01
N PRO A 6 -15.11 -21.64 -23.19
CA PRO A 6 -15.12 -21.35 -21.78
C PRO A 6 -14.86 -19.86 -21.52
N HIS A 7 -15.31 -19.38 -20.37
CA HIS A 7 -15.14 -18.01 -19.90
C HIS A 7 -14.55 -18.02 -18.50
N ILE A 8 -13.57 -17.14 -18.27
CA ILE A 8 -12.92 -16.96 -16.96
C ILE A 8 -13.31 -15.59 -16.42
N HIS A 9 -13.82 -15.57 -15.19
CA HIS A 9 -14.04 -14.36 -14.40
C HIS A 9 -13.07 -14.36 -13.23
N ILE A 10 -12.40 -13.22 -13.01
CA ILE A 10 -11.45 -13.02 -11.91
C ILE A 10 -11.93 -11.80 -11.13
N SER A 11 -11.89 -11.88 -9.81
CA SER A 11 -12.15 -10.75 -8.91
C SER A 11 -11.18 -10.76 -7.73
N ALA A 12 -10.83 -9.59 -7.21
CA ALA A 12 -9.98 -9.51 -6.01
C ALA A 12 -10.74 -9.93 -4.75
N VAL A 13 -10.04 -10.55 -3.80
CA VAL A 13 -10.59 -10.91 -2.48
C VAL A 13 -10.58 -9.71 -1.52
N ASP A 14 -9.63 -8.78 -1.67
CA ASP A 14 -9.42 -7.64 -0.77
C ASP A 14 -9.83 -6.28 -1.40
N ILE A 15 -10.21 -5.32 -0.54
CA ILE A 15 -10.77 -3.99 -0.86
C ILE A 15 -9.70 -3.01 -1.36
N ASP A 16 -8.43 -3.19 -0.97
CA ASP A 16 -7.31 -2.37 -1.44
C ASP A 16 -6.91 -2.67 -2.89
N SER A 17 -7.59 -3.64 -3.53
CA SER A 17 -7.46 -3.97 -4.94
C SER A 17 -8.53 -3.23 -5.75
N THR A 18 -8.12 -2.44 -6.74
CA THR A 18 -9.05 -1.81 -7.67
C THR A 18 -9.52 -2.83 -8.71
N ASN A 19 -10.82 -3.12 -8.71
CA ASN A 19 -11.48 -3.72 -9.87
C ASN A 19 -11.58 -2.64 -10.97
N GLY A 20 -10.46 -2.37 -11.66
CA GLY A 20 -10.50 -1.59 -12.89
C GLY A 20 -11.34 -2.37 -13.90
N GLU A 21 -12.18 -1.69 -14.66
CA GLU A 21 -13.27 -2.22 -15.52
C GLU A 21 -12.90 -3.32 -16.54
N GLU A 22 -11.68 -3.85 -16.53
CA GLU A 22 -11.20 -4.93 -17.39
C GLU A 22 -10.10 -5.81 -16.76
N TYR A 23 -9.44 -5.38 -15.67
CA TYR A 23 -8.28 -6.08 -15.08
C TYR A 23 -8.28 -6.05 -13.56
N VAL A 24 -7.91 -7.18 -12.96
CA VAL A 24 -7.74 -7.33 -11.51
C VAL A 24 -6.29 -7.05 -11.14
N GLU A 25 -6.09 -6.07 -10.25
CA GLU A 25 -4.79 -5.73 -9.68
C GLU A 25 -4.77 -6.03 -8.19
N VAL A 26 -3.75 -6.76 -7.73
CA VAL A 26 -3.57 -7.12 -6.32
C VAL A 26 -2.27 -6.53 -5.81
N TYR A 27 -2.29 -5.89 -4.65
CA TYR A 27 -1.12 -5.31 -4.00
C TYR A 27 -0.67 -6.19 -2.83
N VAL A 28 0.61 -6.53 -2.80
CA VAL A 28 1.22 -7.33 -1.72
C VAL A 28 2.55 -6.72 -1.28
N GLU A 29 2.88 -6.86 -0.01
CA GLU A 29 4.16 -6.37 0.50
C GLU A 29 5.32 -7.30 0.15
N ARG A 30 6.48 -6.71 -0.14
CA ARG A 30 7.73 -7.44 -0.35
C ARG A 30 8.14 -8.18 0.93
N THR A 31 8.37 -9.48 0.82
CA THR A 31 8.79 -10.35 1.92
C THR A 31 9.84 -11.38 1.48
N ASP A 32 10.69 -11.80 2.41
CA ASP A 32 11.69 -12.85 2.21
C ASP A 32 11.16 -14.27 2.43
N ILE A 33 9.92 -14.39 2.93
CA ILE A 33 9.23 -15.66 3.17
C ILE A 33 8.96 -16.33 1.81
N PRO A 34 9.38 -17.59 1.59
CA PRO A 34 9.05 -18.32 0.38
C PRO A 34 7.54 -18.62 0.30
N ASN A 35 6.91 -18.29 -0.83
CA ASN A 35 5.48 -18.48 -1.10
C ASN A 35 4.56 -18.04 0.06
N PRO A 36 4.58 -16.74 0.42
CA PRO A 36 3.91 -16.19 1.59
C PRO A 36 2.38 -16.14 1.46
N TYR A 37 1.87 -16.11 0.22
CA TYR A 37 0.46 -15.97 -0.09
C TYR A 37 0.00 -17.14 -0.94
N LYS A 38 -1.21 -17.62 -0.69
CA LYS A 38 -1.88 -18.51 -1.64
C LYS A 38 -2.70 -17.69 -2.61
N ILE A 39 -2.79 -18.11 -3.88
CA ILE A 39 -3.47 -17.30 -4.90
C ILE A 39 -4.97 -17.19 -4.62
N GLU A 40 -5.58 -18.25 -4.07
CA GLU A 40 -6.97 -18.27 -3.64
C GLU A 40 -7.28 -17.32 -2.46
N GLU A 41 -6.27 -16.82 -1.76
CA GLU A 41 -6.42 -15.79 -0.72
C GLU A 41 -6.34 -14.37 -1.30
N LEU A 42 -5.86 -14.24 -2.54
CA LEU A 42 -5.67 -12.96 -3.24
C LEU A 42 -6.79 -12.67 -4.23
N VAL A 43 -7.23 -13.69 -4.97
CA VAL A 43 -8.24 -13.56 -6.03
C VAL A 43 -9.23 -14.74 -6.00
N ASN A 44 -10.48 -14.45 -6.35
CA ASN A 44 -11.47 -15.44 -6.71
C ASN A 44 -11.42 -15.65 -8.22
N ILE A 45 -11.26 -16.90 -8.65
CA ILE A 45 -11.24 -17.27 -10.06
C ILE A 45 -12.38 -18.25 -10.32
N ASP A 46 -13.34 -17.81 -11.13
CA ASP A 46 -14.44 -18.64 -11.59
C ASP A 46 -14.31 -18.91 -13.08
N ALA A 47 -14.47 -20.18 -13.47
CA ALA A 47 -14.50 -20.57 -14.87
C ALA A 47 -15.82 -21.27 -15.16
N THR A 48 -16.48 -20.86 -16.24
CA THR A 48 -17.72 -21.48 -16.69
C THR A 48 -17.71 -21.71 -18.20
N ASP A 49 -18.50 -22.67 -18.65
CA ASP A 49 -18.65 -23.06 -20.05
C ASP A 49 -20.15 -23.28 -20.35
N TYR A 50 -20.53 -23.45 -21.62
CA TYR A 50 -21.91 -23.60 -22.09
C TYR A 50 -22.82 -22.51 -21.52
N THR A 51 -22.63 -21.26 -21.97
CA THR A 51 -23.40 -20.07 -21.54
C THR A 51 -23.47 -19.91 -20.01
N GLY A 52 -22.45 -20.35 -19.27
CA GLY A 52 -22.35 -20.18 -17.82
C GLY A 52 -22.93 -21.33 -16.97
N THR A 53 -23.40 -22.43 -17.58
CA THR A 53 -24.08 -23.52 -16.86
C THR A 53 -23.15 -24.63 -16.38
N LYS A 54 -22.00 -24.79 -17.03
CA LYS A 54 -21.01 -25.80 -16.67
C LYS A 54 -19.87 -25.14 -15.89
N ASN A 55 -19.69 -25.53 -14.63
CA ASN A 55 -18.59 -25.03 -13.81
C ASN A 55 -17.27 -25.74 -14.17
N LEU A 56 -16.25 -24.97 -14.49
CA LEU A 56 -14.89 -25.41 -14.77
C LEU A 56 -13.86 -24.84 -13.78
N SER A 57 -14.26 -24.13 -12.71
CA SER A 57 -13.35 -23.45 -11.77
C SER A 57 -12.29 -24.41 -11.20
N ASN A 58 -12.65 -25.67 -10.96
CA ASN A 58 -11.72 -26.71 -10.46
C ASN A 58 -10.67 -27.18 -11.48
N ARG A 59 -10.73 -26.72 -12.74
CA ARG A 59 -9.82 -27.09 -13.83
C ARG A 59 -8.91 -25.94 -14.24
N VAL A 60 -9.00 -24.81 -13.55
CA VAL A 60 -8.19 -23.63 -13.81
C VAL A 60 -6.71 -23.96 -13.57
N ASN A 61 -5.87 -23.58 -14.52
CA ASN A 61 -4.42 -23.63 -14.43
C ASN A 61 -3.87 -22.20 -14.28
N ILE A 62 -3.05 -21.98 -13.25
CA ILE A 62 -2.44 -20.69 -12.93
C ILE A 62 -0.94 -20.81 -13.16
N GLN A 63 -0.38 -19.85 -13.89
CA GLN A 63 1.04 -19.83 -14.26
C GLN A 63 1.74 -18.66 -13.57
N LEU A 64 2.67 -18.98 -12.66
CA LEU A 64 3.37 -18.03 -11.78
C LEU A 64 4.82 -17.73 -12.22
N TYR A 65 5.16 -17.92 -13.50
CA TYR A 65 6.55 -18.09 -13.98
C TYR A 65 7.59 -17.12 -13.42
N ASP A 66 7.23 -15.85 -13.24
CA ASP A 66 8.18 -14.81 -12.83
C ASP A 66 7.84 -14.17 -11.48
N LEU A 67 6.84 -14.67 -10.76
CA LEU A 67 6.38 -14.06 -9.52
C LEU A 67 7.45 -14.16 -8.42
N ASN A 68 7.95 -13.00 -7.98
CA ASN A 68 8.98 -12.93 -6.95
C ASN A 68 8.64 -11.91 -5.86
N TYR A 69 8.11 -12.41 -4.74
CA TYR A 69 7.76 -11.59 -3.57
C TYR A 69 8.95 -10.91 -2.88
N LYS A 70 10.19 -11.31 -3.18
CA LYS A 70 11.40 -10.67 -2.64
C LYS A 70 11.80 -9.41 -3.40
N LYS A 71 11.29 -9.24 -4.61
CA LYS A 71 11.66 -8.16 -5.51
C LYS A 71 10.44 -7.30 -5.81
N ILE A 72 10.55 -6.01 -5.49
CA ILE A 72 9.54 -5.01 -5.86
C ILE A 72 9.38 -5.02 -7.38
N GLY A 73 8.14 -5.07 -7.84
CA GLY A 73 7.84 -5.20 -9.25
C GLY A 73 6.36 -5.46 -9.53
N VAL A 74 6.04 -5.50 -10.82
CA VAL A 74 4.72 -5.79 -11.35
C VAL A 74 4.80 -7.13 -12.07
N TYR A 75 3.94 -8.07 -11.67
CA TYR A 75 4.00 -9.45 -12.11
C TYR A 75 2.66 -9.86 -12.74
N PRO A 76 2.58 -9.99 -14.07
CA PRO A 76 1.39 -10.49 -14.73
C PRO A 76 1.27 -12.01 -14.50
N ILE A 77 0.09 -12.44 -14.06
CA ILE A 77 -0.22 -13.84 -13.80
C ILE A 77 -1.22 -14.33 -14.85
N ALA A 78 -0.86 -15.40 -15.56
CA ALA A 78 -1.71 -16.00 -16.56
C ALA A 78 -2.58 -17.10 -15.97
N VAL A 79 -3.86 -17.06 -16.32
CA VAL A 79 -4.89 -18.02 -15.93
C VAL A 79 -5.46 -18.64 -17.18
N SER A 80 -5.58 -19.96 -17.19
CA SER A 80 -6.11 -20.70 -18.33
C SER A 80 -7.07 -21.80 -17.90
N VAL A 81 -8.06 -22.09 -18.75
CA VAL A 81 -8.95 -23.24 -18.58
C VAL A 81 -9.25 -23.83 -19.94
N MET A 82 -9.26 -25.16 -20.01
CA MET A 82 -9.64 -25.89 -21.22
C MET A 82 -10.89 -26.71 -20.92
N ASP A 83 -11.88 -26.64 -21.81
CA ASP A 83 -13.10 -27.46 -21.72
C ASP A 83 -12.85 -28.90 -22.23
N ASP A 84 -13.90 -29.72 -22.28
CA ASP A 84 -13.80 -31.12 -22.74
C ASP A 84 -13.70 -31.25 -24.26
N ASP A 85 -14.05 -30.19 -24.99
CA ASP A 85 -14.04 -30.11 -26.45
C ASP A 85 -12.71 -29.52 -26.99
N GLY A 86 -11.78 -29.20 -26.08
CA GLY A 86 -10.47 -28.66 -26.38
C GLY A 86 -10.44 -27.15 -26.65
N ASN A 87 -11.50 -26.41 -26.30
CA ASN A 87 -11.46 -24.94 -26.35
C ASN A 87 -10.70 -24.39 -25.15
N LEU A 88 -9.88 -23.37 -25.39
CA LEU A 88 -9.03 -22.73 -24.39
C LEU A 88 -9.51 -21.31 -24.13
N ALA A 89 -9.68 -20.97 -22.86
CA ALA A 89 -9.82 -19.58 -22.42
C ALA A 89 -8.59 -19.14 -21.63
N LEU A 90 -8.21 -17.88 -21.83
CA LEU A 90 -7.07 -17.22 -21.21
C LEU A 90 -7.55 -15.93 -20.55
N SER A 91 -7.06 -15.67 -19.35
CA SER A 91 -7.26 -14.40 -18.64
C SER A 91 -6.01 -14.07 -17.83
N THR A 92 -5.90 -12.82 -17.40
CA THR A 92 -4.73 -12.32 -16.69
C THR A 92 -5.14 -11.43 -15.52
N PHE A 93 -4.40 -11.53 -14.42
CA PHE A 93 -4.45 -10.55 -13.34
C PHE A 93 -3.02 -10.14 -12.98
N VAL A 94 -2.86 -9.04 -12.25
CA VAL A 94 -1.56 -8.45 -11.96
C VAL A 94 -1.31 -8.43 -10.46
N ILE A 95 -0.12 -8.86 -10.05
CA ILE A 95 0.36 -8.71 -8.66
C ILE A 95 1.43 -7.62 -8.61
N HIS A 96 1.20 -6.60 -7.79
CA HIS A 96 2.15 -5.55 -7.46
C HIS A 96 2.83 -5.90 -6.15
N VAL A 97 4.13 -6.21 -6.20
CA VAL A 97 4.97 -6.35 -5.00
C VAL A 97 5.49 -4.98 -4.65
N VAL A 98 4.99 -4.40 -3.56
CA VAL A 98 5.34 -3.06 -3.09
C VAL A 98 6.26 -3.10 -1.88
N GLN A 99 6.89 -1.96 -1.57
CA GLN A 99 7.67 -1.83 -0.35
C GLN A 99 6.73 -1.94 0.86
N PRO A 100 7.00 -2.79 1.87
CA PRO A 100 6.23 -2.77 3.10
C PRO A 100 6.23 -1.35 3.68
N GLU A 101 5.05 -0.88 4.08
CA GLU A 101 4.89 0.45 4.66
C GLU A 101 5.66 0.48 5.98
N THR A 102 6.89 1.00 5.98
CA THR A 102 7.59 1.29 7.23
C THR A 102 6.81 2.41 7.89
N SER A 103 6.05 2.11 8.95
CA SER A 103 5.30 3.10 9.72
C SER A 103 6.25 4.15 10.34
N ASN A 104 6.66 5.14 9.54
CA ASN A 104 7.61 6.18 9.92
C ASN A 104 6.94 7.32 10.71
N SER A 105 5.65 7.18 11.03
CA SER A 105 4.86 8.14 11.82
C SER A 105 5.52 8.40 13.19
N THR A 106 6.07 7.37 13.84
CA THR A 106 6.69 7.52 15.16
C THR A 106 7.97 8.38 15.11
N SER A 107 8.82 8.20 14.09
CA SER A 107 10.05 8.99 13.91
C SER A 107 9.74 10.45 13.59
N LYS A 108 8.78 10.69 12.69
CA LYS A 108 8.34 12.05 12.31
C LYS A 108 7.70 12.79 13.47
N ILE A 109 6.87 12.12 14.28
CA ILE A 109 6.26 12.69 15.48
C ILE A 109 7.33 13.01 16.52
N SER A 110 8.29 12.12 16.77
CA SER A 110 9.41 12.39 17.69
C SER A 110 10.25 13.60 17.26
N GLN A 111 10.55 13.74 15.96
CA GLN A 111 11.28 14.89 15.43
C GLN A 111 10.47 16.20 15.51
N LEU A 112 9.16 16.15 15.25
CA LEU A 112 8.28 17.32 15.41
C LEU A 112 8.21 17.75 16.88
N LEU A 113 8.05 16.81 17.81
CA LEU A 113 8.01 17.09 19.25
C LEU A 113 9.35 17.66 19.77
N SER A 114 10.50 17.14 19.32
CA SER A 114 11.82 17.68 19.70
C SER A 114 12.04 19.10 19.18
N ASN A 115 11.62 19.36 17.93
CA ASN A 115 11.76 20.68 17.31
C ASN A 115 10.84 21.72 17.97
N ILE A 116 9.60 21.34 18.31
CA ILE A 116 8.64 22.22 18.99
C ILE A 116 9.08 22.52 20.42
N SER A 117 9.59 21.53 21.16
CA SER A 117 10.11 21.72 22.52
C SER A 117 11.29 22.68 22.52
N SER A 118 12.25 22.52 21.60
CA SER A 118 13.41 23.41 21.52
C SER A 118 13.01 24.83 21.15
N ALA A 119 12.19 25.02 20.10
CA ALA A 119 11.87 26.35 19.59
C ALA A 119 11.01 27.19 20.55
N LYS A 120 9.98 26.60 21.17
CA LYS A 120 9.06 27.32 22.08
C LYS A 120 9.71 27.67 23.42
N VAL A 121 10.57 26.78 23.94
CA VAL A 121 11.24 27.00 25.22
C VAL A 121 12.35 28.05 25.07
N ILE A 122 13.11 28.03 23.98
CA ILE A 122 14.14 29.04 23.68
C ILE A 122 13.51 30.43 23.53
N SER A 123 12.38 30.56 22.82
CA SER A 123 11.72 31.86 22.64
C SER A 123 11.23 32.47 23.97
N GLN A 124 10.75 31.61 24.89
CA GLN A 124 10.18 32.07 26.16
C GLN A 124 11.25 32.51 27.16
N ILE A 125 12.39 31.81 27.19
CA ILE A 125 13.54 32.18 28.04
C ILE A 125 14.20 33.47 27.52
N LEU A 126 14.34 33.61 26.19
CA LEU A 126 14.95 34.81 25.60
C LEU A 126 14.10 36.06 25.88
N SER A 127 12.76 35.94 25.85
CA SER A 127 11.85 37.03 26.18
C SER A 127 12.03 37.53 27.61
N TRP A 128 12.12 36.64 28.61
CA TRP A 128 12.28 37.05 30.01
C TRP A 128 13.63 37.74 30.27
N SER A 129 14.70 37.24 29.66
CA SER A 129 16.02 37.87 29.71
C SER A 129 16.00 39.32 29.20
N ILE A 130 15.39 39.55 28.03
CA ILE A 130 15.25 40.90 27.46
C ILE A 130 14.38 41.79 28.35
N THR A 131 13.24 41.31 28.84
CA THR A 131 12.34 42.12 29.69
C THR A 131 13.03 42.53 30.98
N ILE A 132 13.80 41.64 31.62
CA ILE A 132 14.56 41.93 32.83
C ILE A 132 15.65 42.98 32.55
N MET A 133 16.38 42.88 31.41
CA MET A 133 17.36 43.89 31.01
C MET A 133 16.75 45.28 30.81
N VAL A 134 15.61 45.36 30.12
CA VAL A 134 14.92 46.64 29.85
C VAL A 134 14.44 47.28 31.15
N ILE A 135 13.84 46.49 32.05
CA ILE A 135 13.38 46.99 33.35
C ILE A 135 14.56 47.49 34.20
N GLY A 136 15.65 46.73 34.27
CA GLY A 136 16.85 47.14 34.99
C GLY A 136 17.47 48.43 34.45
N PHE A 137 17.52 48.58 33.12
CA PHE A 137 18.01 49.79 32.48
C PHE A 137 17.15 51.02 32.80
N ILE A 138 15.81 50.86 32.79
CA ILE A 138 14.87 51.92 33.16
C ILE A 138 15.08 52.35 34.61
N PHE A 139 15.18 51.41 35.55
CA PHE A 139 15.44 51.72 36.96
C PHE A 139 16.77 52.43 37.16
N TYR A 140 17.83 51.98 36.49
CA TYR A 140 19.14 52.63 36.55
C TYR A 140 19.09 54.07 36.02
N PHE A 141 18.42 54.29 34.89
CA PHE A 141 18.26 55.60 34.28
C PHE A 141 17.51 56.57 35.21
N PHE A 142 16.40 56.13 35.81
CA PHE A 142 15.66 56.94 36.77
C PHE A 142 16.46 57.23 38.04
N TYR A 143 17.17 56.24 38.58
CA TYR A 143 18.03 56.43 39.75
C TYR A 143 19.09 57.51 39.48
N SER A 144 19.77 57.45 38.34
CA SER A 144 20.79 58.41 37.93
C SER A 144 20.25 59.82 37.64
N MET A 145 18.96 59.98 37.37
CA MET A 145 18.36 61.28 37.08
C MET A 145 17.92 62.02 38.35
N PHE A 146 17.57 61.28 39.40
CA PHE A 146 17.01 61.83 40.64
C PHE A 146 18.00 61.90 41.82
N PHE A 147 19.09 61.13 41.78
CA PHE A 147 20.17 61.13 42.76
C PHE A 147 21.51 61.40 42.09
#